data_AF-A0A2M8VR25-F1
#
_entry.id   AF-A0A2M8VR25-F1
#
_cell.length_a   1.000
_cell.length_b   1.000
_cell.length_c   1.000
_cell.angle_alpha   90.00
_cell.angle_beta   90.00
_cell.angle_gamma   90.00
#
_symmetry.space_group_name_H-M   'P 1'
#
loop_
_entity.id
_entity.type
_entity.pdbx_description
1 polymer ?
#
loop_
_entity_poly.entity_id
_entity_poly.type
_entity_poly.pdbx_seq_one_letter_code
_entity_poly.pdbx_strand_id
1 'polypeptide(L)'
;MNEQLKTILNKAKLNFVVLAGIVVLALVGKITNPEFTNSVFQTADQLVSDLILLFVAITLGAFIPNFKLVVLGAIASFIAAAVAIQTGAFAYLTIDYLCAVLIVVLGFASIANLYRHYREFQL
;
A
#
# COMPACT_ATOMS: atom_id res chain seq x y z
N MET A 1 1.27 -4.71 -30.60
CA MET A 1 1.02 -5.05 -29.17
C MET A 1 -0.37 -5.66 -29.12
N ASN A 2 -0.57 -6.83 -28.50
CA ASN A 2 -1.88 -7.47 -28.42
C ASN A 2 -2.87 -6.53 -27.68
N GLU A 3 -4.07 -6.29 -28.22
CA GLU A 3 -5.07 -5.37 -27.64
C GLU A 3 -5.45 -5.77 -26.18
N GLN A 4 -5.37 -7.06 -25.90
CA GLN A 4 -5.56 -7.63 -24.56
C GLN A 4 -4.47 -7.17 -23.57
N LEU A 5 -3.20 -7.18 -24.00
CA LEU A 5 -2.06 -6.71 -23.18
C LEU A 5 -2.16 -5.21 -22.90
N LYS A 6 -2.58 -4.43 -23.90
CA LYS A 6 -2.79 -2.99 -23.76
C LYS A 6 -3.88 -2.67 -22.73
N THR A 7 -4.95 -3.45 -22.71
CA THR A 7 -6.06 -3.28 -21.76
C THR A 7 -5.65 -3.62 -20.33
N ILE A 8 -4.90 -4.71 -20.13
CA ILE A 8 -4.34 -5.09 -18.82
C ILE A 8 -3.45 -3.97 -18.29
N LEU A 9 -2.48 -3.50 -19.09
CA LEU A 9 -1.56 -2.46 -18.68
C LEU A 9 -2.27 -1.15 -18.32
N ASN A 10 -3.31 -0.77 -19.08
CA ASN A 10 -4.08 0.43 -18.80
C ASN A 10 -4.84 0.34 -17.46
N LYS A 11 -5.46 -0.80 -17.16
CA LYS A 11 -6.14 -0.98 -15.88
C LYS A 11 -5.16 -1.16 -14.70
N ALA A 12 -4.03 -1.81 -14.96
CA ALA A 12 -2.98 -2.09 -13.97
C ALA A 12 -2.11 -0.88 -13.61
N LYS A 13 -2.16 0.19 -14.40
CA LYS A 13 -1.28 1.36 -14.28
C LYS A 13 -1.17 1.89 -12.84
N LEU A 14 -2.29 2.02 -12.13
CA LEU A 14 -2.28 2.56 -10.78
C LEU A 14 -1.57 1.62 -9.78
N ASN A 15 -1.74 0.31 -9.92
CA ASN A 15 -1.05 -0.66 -9.08
C ASN A 15 0.47 -0.55 -9.26
N PHE A 16 0.93 -0.45 -10.51
CA PHE A 16 2.35 -0.27 -10.80
C PHE A 16 2.88 1.06 -10.28
N VAL A 17 2.09 2.14 -10.36
CA VAL A 17 2.47 3.45 -9.79
C VAL A 17 2.62 3.36 -8.28
N VAL A 18 1.71 2.68 -7.58
CA VAL A 18 1.80 2.49 -6.11
C VAL A 18 3.03 1.67 -5.75
N LEU A 19 3.23 0.52 -6.40
CA LEU A 19 4.38 -0.36 -6.14
C LEU A 19 5.72 0.32 -6.45
N ALA A 20 5.82 1.00 -7.60
CA ALA A 20 7.01 1.78 -7.94
C ALA A 20 7.23 2.94 -6.96
N GLY A 21 6.15 3.58 -6.50
CA GLY A 21 6.19 4.61 -5.47
C GLY A 21 6.80 4.10 -4.16
N ILE A 22 6.42 2.91 -3.70
CA ILE A 22 6.99 2.28 -2.51
C ILE A 22 8.50 2.04 -2.70
N VAL A 23 8.92 1.55 -3.86
CA VAL A 23 10.36 1.35 -4.16
C VAL A 23 11.13 2.67 -4.16
N VAL A 24 10.58 3.72 -4.79
CA VAL A 24 11.20 5.04 -4.81
C VAL A 24 11.30 5.61 -3.38
N LEU A 25 10.24 5.47 -2.58
CA LEU A 25 10.24 5.88 -1.17
C LEU A 25 11.32 5.14 -0.37
N ALA A 26 11.50 3.83 -0.59
CA ALA A 26 12.54 3.05 0.05
C ALA A 26 13.94 3.58 -0.30
N LEU A 27 14.20 3.82 -1.59
CA LEU A 27 15.49 4.30 -2.06
C LEU A 27 15.80 5.71 -1.56
N VAL A 28 14.85 6.64 -1.69
CA VAL A 28 15.00 8.02 -1.23
C VAL A 28 15.14 8.06 0.28
N GLY A 29 14.29 7.35 1.01
CA GLY A 29 14.32 7.28 2.47
C GLY A 29 15.66 6.76 2.98
N LYS A 30 16.23 5.75 2.34
CA LYS A 30 17.55 5.20 2.71
C LYS A 30 18.69 6.20 2.54
N ILE A 31 18.55 7.17 1.62
CA ILE A 31 19.53 8.24 1.39
C ILE A 31 19.31 9.41 2.35
N THR A 32 18.06 9.75 2.68
CA THR A 32 17.73 10.95 3.47
C THR A 32 17.63 10.69 4.97
N ASN A 33 16.99 9.60 5.38
CA ASN A 33 16.84 9.19 6.77
C ASN A 33 16.84 7.65 6.89
N PRO A 34 18.04 7.03 6.89
CA PRO A 34 18.17 5.57 6.89
C PRO A 34 17.63 4.91 8.16
N GLU A 35 17.73 5.56 9.32
CA GLU A 35 17.23 5.02 10.59
C GLU A 35 15.71 4.88 10.57
N PHE A 36 15.01 5.97 10.27
CA PHE A 36 13.55 5.97 10.12
C PHE A 36 13.10 4.97 9.06
N THR A 37 13.74 4.98 7.89
CA THR A 37 13.36 4.09 6.79
C THR A 37 13.54 2.63 7.17
N ASN A 38 14.66 2.26 7.81
CA ASN A 38 14.87 0.89 8.26
C ASN A 38 13.85 0.47 9.32
N SER A 39 13.51 1.36 10.27
CA SER A 39 12.46 1.13 11.27
C SER A 39 11.12 0.80 10.60
N VAL A 40 10.70 1.62 9.62
CA VAL A 40 9.46 1.43 8.86
C VAL A 40 9.45 0.09 8.12
N PHE A 41 10.53 -0.26 7.41
CA PHE A 41 10.58 -1.51 6.63
C PHE A 41 10.68 -2.76 7.50
N GLN A 42 11.44 -2.73 8.60
CA GLN A 42 11.45 -3.84 9.55
C GLN A 42 10.07 -4.06 10.19
N THR A 43 9.38 -2.97 10.54
CA THR A 43 8.01 -3.04 11.05
C THR A 43 7.06 -3.56 9.97
N ALA A 44 7.21 -3.13 8.72
CA ALA A 44 6.41 -3.63 7.60
C ALA A 44 6.58 -5.14 7.41
N ASP A 45 7.80 -5.67 7.48
CA ASP A 45 8.08 -7.10 7.38
C ASP A 45 7.40 -7.89 8.52
N GLN A 46 7.42 -7.36 9.74
CA GLN A 46 6.68 -7.96 10.86
C GLN A 46 5.16 -7.93 10.62
N LEU A 47 4.63 -6.81 10.13
CA LEU A 47 3.21 -6.63 9.83
C LEU A 47 2.71 -7.53 8.70
N VAL A 48 3.57 -7.93 7.75
CA VAL A 48 3.22 -8.96 6.75
C VAL A 48 2.89 -10.30 7.40
N SER A 49 3.50 -10.60 8.54
CA SER A 49 3.22 -11.81 9.31
C SER A 49 1.95 -11.69 10.15
N ASP A 50 1.38 -10.49 10.32
CA ASP A 50 0.07 -10.29 10.94
C ASP A 50 -1.04 -10.60 9.91
N LEU A 51 -1.65 -11.77 10.11
CA LEU A 51 -2.65 -12.31 9.21
C LEU A 51 -3.88 -11.40 9.08
N ILE A 52 -4.26 -10.67 10.14
CA ILE A 52 -5.46 -9.83 10.14
C ILE A 52 -5.23 -8.64 9.20
N LEU A 53 -4.12 -7.93 9.35
CA LEU A 53 -3.81 -6.78 8.50
C LEU A 53 -3.65 -7.21 7.04
N LEU A 54 -3.00 -8.34 6.80
CA LEU A 54 -2.82 -8.90 5.47
C LEU A 54 -4.16 -9.21 4.80
N PHE A 55 -5.10 -9.84 5.50
CA PHE A 55 -6.44 -10.10 4.97
C PHE A 55 -7.20 -8.81 4.66
N VAL A 56 -7.13 -7.79 5.51
CA VAL A 56 -7.75 -6.49 5.24
C VAL A 56 -7.15 -5.87 3.98
N ALA A 57 -5.82 -5.86 3.84
CA ALA A 57 -5.16 -5.29 2.68
C ALA A 57 -5.55 -5.99 1.37
N ILE A 58 -5.51 -7.33 1.36
CA ILE A 58 -5.89 -8.14 0.19
C ILE A 58 -7.37 -7.94 -0.15
N THR A 59 -8.25 -7.91 0.85
CA THR A 59 -9.70 -7.75 0.61
C THR A 59 -10.03 -6.38 0.03
N LEU A 60 -9.40 -5.32 0.54
CA LEU A 60 -9.53 -3.98 -0.03
C LEU A 60 -9.10 -3.94 -1.50
N GLY A 61 -7.97 -4.57 -1.85
CA GLY A 61 -7.49 -4.62 -3.23
C GLY A 61 -8.31 -5.50 -4.16
N ALA A 62 -8.77 -6.66 -3.69
CA ALA A 62 -9.48 -7.63 -4.53
C ALA A 62 -10.96 -7.28 -4.73
N PHE A 63 -11.67 -6.85 -3.67
CA PHE A 63 -13.13 -6.74 -3.73
C PHE A 63 -13.63 -5.37 -4.14
N ILE A 64 -12.89 -4.29 -3.87
CA ILE A 64 -13.32 -2.93 -4.23
C ILE A 64 -13.14 -2.70 -5.74
N PRO A 65 -14.22 -2.45 -6.53
CA PRO A 65 -14.10 -2.33 -7.98
C PRO A 65 -13.27 -1.14 -8.45
N ASN A 66 -13.25 -0.05 -7.68
CA ASN A 66 -12.50 1.15 -8.00
C ASN A 66 -11.27 1.28 -7.12
N PHE A 67 -10.13 0.78 -7.61
CA PHE A 67 -8.87 0.81 -6.87
C PHE A 67 -8.40 2.22 -6.49
N LYS A 68 -8.80 3.26 -7.25
CA LYS A 68 -8.50 4.65 -6.88
C LYS A 68 -9.07 5.03 -5.52
N LEU A 69 -10.25 4.53 -5.17
CA LEU A 69 -10.87 4.80 -3.86
C LEU A 69 -10.08 4.13 -2.73
N VAL A 70 -9.52 2.94 -2.98
CA VAL A 70 -8.68 2.24 -2.00
C VAL A 70 -7.42 3.06 -1.71
N VAL A 71 -6.73 3.51 -2.75
CA VAL A 71 -5.52 4.33 -2.61
C VAL A 71 -5.82 5.65 -1.91
N LEU A 72 -6.87 6.36 -2.34
CA LEU A 72 -7.27 7.63 -1.73
C LEU A 72 -7.73 7.47 -0.28
N GLY A 73 -8.50 6.42 0.01
CA GLY A 73 -8.96 6.11 1.36
C GLY A 73 -7.80 5.80 2.29
N ALA A 74 -6.86 4.95 1.86
CA ALA A 74 -5.67 4.62 2.65
C ALA A 74 -4.81 5.86 2.94
N ILE A 75 -4.60 6.73 1.95
CA ILE A 75 -3.86 7.99 2.12
C ILE A 75 -4.62 8.95 3.05
N ALA A 76 -5.93 9.10 2.88
CA ALA A 76 -6.74 9.98 3.72
C ALA A 76 -6.74 9.52 5.19
N SER A 77 -6.91 8.21 5.43
CA SER A 77 -6.82 7.61 6.76
C SER A 77 -5.43 7.80 7.37
N PHE A 78 -4.37 7.64 6.57
CA PHE A 78 -3.01 7.91 7.02
C PHE A 78 -2.83 9.37 7.46
N ILE A 79 -3.26 10.33 6.65
CA ILE A 79 -3.12 11.76 6.98
C ILE A 79 -3.91 12.08 8.26
N ALA A 80 -5.15 11.60 8.37
CA ALA A 80 -5.98 11.81 9.56
C ALA A 80 -5.33 11.24 10.82
N ALA A 81 -4.79 10.01 10.73
CA ALA A 81 -4.09 9.37 11.84
C ALA A 81 -2.79 10.10 12.19
N ALA A 82 -2.02 10.55 11.20
CA ALA A 82 -0.79 11.30 11.42
C ALA A 82 -1.05 12.64 12.15
N VAL A 83 -2.12 13.35 11.77
CA VAL A 83 -2.55 14.57 12.48
C VAL A 83 -2.95 14.24 13.92
N ALA A 84 -3.74 13.18 14.12
CA ALA A 84 -4.16 12.75 15.45
C ALA A 84 -2.98 12.32 16.36
N ILE A 85 -1.93 11.73 15.80
CA ILE A 85 -0.66 11.46 16.51
C ILE A 85 -0.02 12.77 16.96
N GLN A 86 0.08 13.77 16.07
CA GLN A 86 0.69 15.07 16.40
C GLN A 86 -0.10 15.84 17.48
N THR A 87 -1.42 15.67 17.55
CA THR A 87 -2.26 16.25 18.60
C THR A 87 -2.24 15.46 19.92
N GLY A 88 -1.48 14.36 20.00
CA GLY A 88 -1.39 13.53 21.20
C GLY A 88 -2.63 12.69 21.49
N ALA A 89 -3.50 12.47 20.50
CA ALA A 89 -4.71 11.67 20.69
C ALA A 89 -4.42 10.17 20.83
N PHE A 90 -3.24 9.72 20.40
CA PHE A 90 -2.80 8.34 20.52
C PHE A 90 -1.62 8.23 21.49
N ALA A 91 -1.73 7.30 22.44
CA ALA A 91 -0.69 7.04 23.45
C ALA A 91 0.39 6.03 22.98
N TYR A 92 0.06 5.16 22.02
CA TYR A 92 0.91 4.04 21.62
C TYR A 92 1.18 3.95 20.10
N LEU A 93 0.58 4.84 19.31
CA LEU A 93 0.72 4.84 17.86
C LEU A 93 1.86 5.79 17.46
N THR A 94 2.91 5.24 16.84
CA THR A 94 4.02 6.01 16.29
C THR A 94 3.86 6.27 14.80
N ILE A 95 4.52 7.31 14.30
CA ILE A 95 4.47 7.65 12.87
C ILE A 95 5.15 6.58 12.00
N ASP A 96 6.24 5.98 12.49
CA ASP A 96 6.95 4.87 11.83
C ASP A 96 6.02 3.68 11.60
N TYR A 97 5.27 3.28 12.64
CA TYR A 97 4.31 2.19 12.57
C TYR A 97 3.17 2.51 11.61
N LEU A 98 2.64 3.72 11.65
CA LEU A 98 1.59 4.17 10.74
C LEU A 98 2.05 4.15 9.26
N CYS A 99 3.29 4.57 8.99
CA CYS A 99 3.91 4.46 7.67
C CYS A 99 4.05 3.00 7.22
N ALA A 100 4.48 2.11 8.11
CA ALA A 100 4.60 0.69 7.82
C ALA A 100 3.25 0.06 7.44
N VAL A 101 2.19 0.35 8.22
CA VAL A 101 0.81 -0.07 7.91
C VAL A 101 0.38 0.43 6.54
N LEU A 102 0.63 1.70 6.21
CA LEU A 102 0.27 2.26 4.90
C LEU A 102 0.95 1.51 3.75
N ILE A 103 2.27 1.27 3.86
CA ILE A 103 3.04 0.57 2.82
C ILE A 103 2.55 -0.86 2.64
N VAL A 104 2.32 -1.59 3.74
CA VAL A 104 1.80 -2.96 3.71
C VAL A 104 0.43 -2.99 3.05
N VAL A 105 -0.51 -2.13 3.50
CA VAL A 105 -1.87 -2.07 2.95
C VAL A 105 -1.85 -1.75 1.46
N LEU A 106 -1.13 -0.69 1.05
CA LEU A 106 -1.04 -0.29 -0.35
C LEU A 106 -0.34 -1.33 -1.22
N GLY A 107 0.72 -1.97 -0.71
CA GLY A 107 1.48 -3.00 -1.41
C GLY A 107 0.62 -4.22 -1.70
N PHE A 108 0.04 -4.84 -0.67
CA PHE A 108 -0.80 -6.03 -0.83
C PHE A 108 -2.10 -5.74 -1.56
N ALA A 109 -2.74 -4.58 -1.33
CA ALA A 109 -3.93 -4.20 -2.08
C ALA A 109 -3.62 -4.04 -3.59
N SER A 110 -2.47 -3.47 -3.95
CA SER A 110 -2.04 -3.33 -5.35
C SER A 110 -1.82 -4.69 -6.01
N ILE A 111 -1.18 -5.63 -5.32
CA ILE A 111 -0.93 -6.98 -5.82
C ILE A 111 -2.25 -7.76 -5.98
N ALA A 112 -3.12 -7.70 -4.97
CA ALA A 112 -4.42 -8.37 -5.01
C ALA A 112 -5.30 -7.83 -6.14
N ASN A 113 -5.29 -6.52 -6.35
CA ASN A 113 -6.02 -5.90 -7.46
C ASN A 113 -5.45 -6.32 -8.82
N LEU A 114 -4.11 -6.39 -8.99
CA LEU A 114 -3.48 -6.93 -10.19
C LEU A 114 -3.92 -8.37 -10.47
N TYR A 115 -3.96 -9.20 -9.43
CA TYR A 115 -4.38 -10.60 -9.55
C TYR A 115 -5.84 -10.73 -10.01
N ARG A 116 -6.74 -9.89 -9.46
CA ARG A 116 -8.13 -9.80 -9.94
C ARG A 116 -8.19 -9.49 -11.43
N HIS A 117 -7.44 -8.50 -11.88
CA HIS A 117 -7.43 -8.10 -13.27
C HIS A 117 -6.98 -9.24 -14.17
N TYR A 118 -5.89 -9.93 -13.79
CA TYR A 118 -5.41 -11.09 -14.53
C TYR A 118 -6.48 -12.21 -14.63
N ARG A 119 -7.16 -12.51 -13.52
CA ARG A 119 -8.22 -13.54 -13.48
C ARG A 119 -9.42 -13.19 -14.37
N GLU A 120 -9.80 -11.92 -14.45
CA GLU A 120 -10.89 -11.45 -15.33
C GLU A 120 -10.58 -11.66 -16.84
N PHE A 121 -9.31 -11.81 -17.23
CA PHE A 121 -8.90 -12.03 -18.63
C PHE A 121 -8.59 -13.49 -18.99
N GLN A 122 -8.51 -14.40 -18.00
CA GLN A 122 -8.31 -15.84 -18.23
C GLN A 122 -9.62 -16.64 -18.36
N LEU A 123 -10.77 -15.95 -18.34
CA LEU A 123 -12.08 -16.48 -18.72
C LEU A 123 -12.42 -16.04 -20.15
#